data_AF-A0A355B8J0-F1
#
_entry.id   AF-A0A355B8J0-F1
#
_cell.length_a   1.000
_cell.length_b   1.000
_cell.length_c   1.000
_cell.angle_alpha   90.00
_cell.angle_beta   90.00
_cell.angle_gamma   90.00
#
_symmetry.space_group_name_H-M   'P 1'
#
loop_
_entity.id
_entity.type
_entity.pdbx_description
1 polymer ?
#
loop_
_entity_poly.entity_id
_entity_poly.type
_entity_poly.pdbx_seq_one_letter_code
_entity_poly.pdbx_strand_id
1 'polypeptide(L)'
;EDKGFIDFALHSDGTGKEHFTILAGGSAKPASLDTIENREHFFKMDGKAVYNTATRVVPDNILEILNRNNLTVDDVDFMLPHQPSIRILIEIARKINLPFEKVKTNMDRYANTSGGTVPIILDETHKNNEFKKGDILLFAAVGAGWTWGTALYKW
;
A
#
# COMPACT_ATOMS: atom_id res chain seq x y z
N GLU A 1 23.94 -15.31 -4.80
CA GLU A 1 22.53 -15.65 -4.48
C GLU A 1 21.65 -14.94 -5.50
N ASP A 2 20.63 -15.59 -6.05
CA ASP A 2 19.75 -15.04 -7.09
C ASP A 2 18.36 -14.72 -6.51
N LYS A 3 18.37 -14.01 -5.38
CA LYS A 3 17.20 -13.53 -4.62
C LYS A 3 17.51 -12.13 -4.08
N GLY A 4 16.50 -11.29 -3.95
CA GLY A 4 16.67 -9.93 -3.41
C GLY A 4 15.75 -8.89 -4.05
N PHE A 5 15.84 -7.67 -3.54
CA PHE A 5 15.15 -6.52 -4.15
C PHE A 5 15.77 -6.21 -5.51
N ILE A 6 14.90 -6.04 -6.50
CA ILE A 6 15.26 -5.69 -7.88
C ILE A 6 15.27 -4.17 -8.03
N ASP A 7 14.18 -3.51 -7.63
CA ASP A 7 13.98 -2.07 -7.80
C ASP A 7 12.92 -1.53 -6.84
N PHE A 8 12.85 -0.20 -6.73
CA PHE A 8 11.85 0.55 -5.98
C PHE A 8 11.37 1.76 -6.80
N ALA A 9 10.08 2.08 -6.69
CA ALA A 9 9.50 3.33 -7.20
C ALA A 9 8.71 3.99 -6.06
N LEU A 10 9.19 5.15 -5.59
CA LEU A 10 8.72 5.83 -4.39
C LEU A 10 8.35 7.28 -4.72
N HIS A 11 7.17 7.72 -4.28
CA HIS A 11 6.62 9.02 -4.62
C HIS A 11 5.85 9.64 -3.47
N SER A 12 5.63 10.96 -3.55
CA SER A 12 4.84 11.71 -2.58
C SER A 12 4.14 12.90 -3.21
N ASP A 13 2.96 13.25 -2.70
CA ASP A 13 2.20 14.45 -3.07
C ASP A 13 1.48 15.02 -1.83
N GLY A 14 1.96 16.18 -1.36
CA GLY A 14 1.42 16.87 -0.19
C GLY A 14 0.01 17.43 -0.35
N THR A 15 -0.54 17.40 -1.56
CA THR A 15 -1.86 17.96 -1.86
C THR A 15 -2.94 17.19 -1.13
N GLY A 16 -3.80 17.93 -0.40
CA GLY A 16 -4.88 17.31 0.35
C GLY A 16 -4.42 16.58 1.63
N LYS A 17 -3.28 16.96 2.23
CA LYS A 17 -2.79 16.42 3.51
C LYS A 17 -3.86 16.38 4.63
N GLU A 18 -4.81 17.30 4.60
CA GLU A 18 -5.91 17.38 5.58
C GLU A 18 -6.96 16.26 5.41
N HIS A 19 -6.96 15.55 4.28
CA HIS A 19 -7.90 14.47 3.97
C HIS A 19 -7.59 13.16 4.67
N PHE A 20 -6.40 13.00 5.27
CA PHE A 20 -5.99 11.78 5.96
C PHE A 20 -4.95 12.13 7.03
N THR A 21 -5.42 12.57 8.20
CA THR A 21 -4.53 13.21 9.19
C THR A 21 -5.06 13.11 10.62
N ILE A 22 -4.19 13.43 11.57
CA ILE A 22 -4.54 13.81 12.94
C ILE A 22 -4.07 15.26 13.10
N LEU A 23 -4.98 16.18 13.44
CA LEU A 23 -4.72 17.63 13.38
C LEU A 23 -3.88 18.15 14.55
N ALA A 24 -4.02 17.54 15.73
CA ALA A 24 -3.34 17.98 16.95
C ALA A 24 -2.47 16.87 17.57
N GLY A 25 -1.61 17.26 18.51
CA GLY A 25 -0.68 16.37 19.22
C GLY A 25 0.76 16.45 18.71
N GLY A 26 0.98 17.03 17.53
CA GLY A 26 2.30 17.38 17.01
C GLY A 26 2.74 18.81 17.36
N SER A 27 3.92 19.22 16.92
CA SER A 27 4.46 20.57 17.17
C SER A 27 3.68 21.70 16.50
N ALA A 28 3.04 21.43 15.35
CA ALA A 28 2.22 22.42 14.65
C ALA A 28 0.94 22.80 15.43
N LYS A 29 0.41 21.86 16.24
CA LYS A 29 -0.72 22.09 17.13
C LYS A 29 -0.58 21.23 18.39
N PRO A 30 0.17 21.69 19.40
CA PRO A 30 0.43 20.93 20.62
C PRO A 30 -0.86 20.60 21.39
N ALA A 31 -0.79 19.58 22.23
CA ALA A 31 -1.91 19.22 23.08
C ALA A 31 -2.28 20.35 24.05
N SER A 32 -3.56 20.70 24.08
CA SER A 32 -4.19 21.71 24.93
C SER A 32 -5.64 21.33 25.21
N LEU A 33 -6.28 21.95 26.21
CA LEU A 33 -7.71 21.74 26.48
C LEU A 33 -8.55 22.03 25.23
N ASP A 34 -8.28 23.13 24.53
CA ASP A 34 -8.96 23.50 23.28
C ASP A 34 -8.88 22.40 22.21
N THR A 35 -7.70 21.80 22.00
CA THR A 35 -7.54 20.73 20.98
C THR A 35 -8.26 19.43 21.37
N ILE A 36 -8.41 19.17 22.67
CA ILE A 36 -9.15 18.02 23.20
C ILE A 36 -10.64 18.25 23.01
N GLU A 37 -11.15 19.42 23.41
CA GLU A 37 -12.56 19.81 23.24
C GLU A 37 -12.98 19.77 21.76
N ASN A 38 -12.09 20.22 20.86
CA ASN A 38 -12.31 20.18 19.41
C ASN A 38 -12.08 18.80 18.76
N ARG A 39 -11.74 17.77 19.56
CA ARG A 39 -11.55 16.38 19.08
C ARG A 39 -10.51 16.26 17.97
N GLU A 40 -9.44 17.05 18.04
CA GLU A 40 -8.43 17.17 16.98
C GLU A 40 -7.32 16.12 17.05
N HIS A 41 -7.29 15.35 18.14
CA HIS A 41 -6.40 14.21 18.38
C HIS A 41 -6.90 12.90 17.76
N PHE A 42 -8.12 12.91 17.17
CA PHE A 42 -8.64 11.75 16.45
C PHE A 42 -8.24 11.78 14.98
N PHE A 43 -8.10 10.60 14.42
CA PHE A 43 -7.91 10.41 12.98
C PHE A 43 -9.12 10.95 12.20
N LYS A 44 -8.83 11.77 11.19
CA LYS A 44 -9.80 12.34 10.25
C LYS A 44 -9.49 11.85 8.84
N MET A 45 -10.54 11.46 8.12
CA MET A 45 -10.42 10.88 6.78
C MET A 45 -11.55 11.33 5.86
N ASP A 46 -11.18 11.78 4.66
CA ASP A 46 -12.04 11.81 3.49
C ASP A 46 -11.85 10.51 2.70
N GLY A 47 -12.77 9.56 2.91
CA GLY A 47 -12.68 8.24 2.27
C GLY A 47 -12.78 8.28 0.74
N LYS A 48 -13.43 9.29 0.16
CA LYS A 48 -13.53 9.45 -1.29
C LYS A 48 -12.19 9.92 -1.85
N ALA A 49 -11.54 10.87 -1.19
CA ALA A 49 -10.19 11.30 -1.55
C ALA A 49 -9.19 10.14 -1.46
N VAL A 50 -9.22 9.35 -0.38
CA VAL A 50 -8.39 8.14 -0.23
C VAL A 50 -8.58 7.18 -1.38
N TYR A 51 -9.84 6.80 -1.66
CA TYR A 51 -10.15 5.83 -2.71
C TYR A 51 -9.67 6.31 -4.09
N ASN A 52 -9.96 7.57 -4.42
CA ASN A 52 -9.58 8.16 -5.71
C ASN A 52 -8.06 8.26 -5.86
N THR A 53 -7.34 8.66 -4.81
CA THR A 53 -5.88 8.72 -4.85
C THR A 53 -5.29 7.33 -5.00
N ALA A 54 -5.66 6.38 -4.13
CA ALA A 54 -5.11 5.03 -4.13
C ALA A 54 -5.32 4.30 -5.46
N THR A 55 -6.55 4.34 -6.00
CA THR A 55 -6.88 3.67 -7.26
C THR A 55 -6.32 4.38 -8.49
N ARG A 56 -5.77 5.59 -8.35
CA ARG A 56 -5.04 6.30 -9.41
C ARG A 56 -3.55 6.03 -9.34
N VAL A 57 -2.91 6.36 -8.21
CA VAL A 57 -1.45 6.39 -8.13
C VAL A 57 -0.80 5.02 -8.02
N VAL A 58 -1.47 4.04 -7.38
CA VAL A 58 -0.87 2.71 -7.17
C VAL A 58 -0.77 1.92 -8.49
N PRO A 59 -1.81 1.83 -9.33
CA PRO A 59 -1.68 1.20 -10.65
C PRO A 59 -0.58 1.82 -11.52
N ASP A 60 -0.52 3.15 -11.57
CA ASP A 60 0.48 3.87 -12.35
C ASP A 60 1.90 3.53 -11.86
N ASN A 61 2.11 3.47 -10.54
CA ASN A 61 3.41 3.14 -9.94
C ASN A 61 3.80 1.66 -10.11
N ILE A 62 2.83 0.74 -10.17
CA ILE A 62 3.07 -0.66 -10.49
C ILE A 62 3.53 -0.80 -11.95
N LEU A 63 2.83 -0.16 -12.88
CA LEU A 63 3.19 -0.20 -14.29
C LEU A 63 4.54 0.49 -14.54
N GLU A 64 4.85 1.58 -13.82
CA GLU A 64 6.15 2.24 -13.88
C GLU A 64 7.29 1.28 -13.53
N ILE A 65 7.22 0.61 -12.37
CA ILE A 65 8.32 -0.25 -11.91
C ILE A 65 8.47 -1.51 -12.77
N LEU A 66 7.36 -2.07 -13.28
CA LEU A 66 7.42 -3.21 -14.20
C LEU A 66 8.08 -2.82 -15.52
N ASN A 67 7.65 -1.71 -16.13
CA ASN A 67 8.22 -1.21 -17.38
C ASN A 67 9.72 -0.90 -17.24
N ARG A 68 10.15 -0.27 -16.14
CA ARG A 68 11.57 0.00 -15.85
C ARG A 68 12.45 -1.24 -15.83
N ASN A 69 11.85 -2.39 -15.49
CA ASN A 69 12.55 -3.68 -15.36
C ASN A 69 12.28 -4.62 -16.54
N ASN A 70 11.66 -4.15 -17.62
CA ASN A 70 11.25 -4.95 -18.78
C ASN A 70 10.35 -6.15 -18.40
N LEU A 71 9.53 -5.97 -17.38
CA LEU A 71 8.55 -6.95 -16.91
C LEU A 71 7.14 -6.51 -17.27
N THR A 72 6.24 -7.47 -17.29
CA THR A 72 4.81 -7.29 -17.45
C THR A 72 4.07 -7.73 -16.19
N VAL A 73 2.76 -7.47 -16.13
CA VAL A 73 1.93 -7.93 -15.01
C VAL A 73 1.84 -9.46 -14.95
N ASP A 74 1.99 -10.14 -16.09
CA ASP A 74 1.97 -11.60 -16.17
C ASP A 74 3.18 -12.24 -15.48
N ASP A 75 4.32 -11.54 -15.44
CA ASP A 75 5.55 -11.96 -14.77
C ASP A 75 5.47 -11.88 -13.24
N VAL A 76 4.46 -11.21 -12.68
CA VAL A 76 4.27 -11.12 -11.21
C VAL A 76 3.58 -12.38 -10.72
N ASP A 77 4.20 -13.10 -9.78
CA ASP A 77 3.61 -14.29 -9.15
C ASP A 77 2.65 -13.91 -8.03
N PHE A 78 3.08 -12.96 -7.19
CA PHE A 78 2.29 -12.49 -6.05
C PHE A 78 2.39 -10.98 -5.87
N MET A 79 1.26 -10.35 -5.61
CA MET A 79 1.20 -8.98 -5.12
C MET A 79 0.93 -8.99 -3.61
N LEU A 80 1.79 -8.32 -2.85
CA LEU A 80 1.68 -8.13 -1.40
C LEU A 80 1.40 -6.64 -1.10
N PRO A 81 0.13 -6.22 -1.12
CA PRO A 81 -0.20 -4.81 -0.98
C PRO A 81 -0.40 -4.37 0.47
N HIS A 82 -0.33 -3.06 0.73
CA HIS A 82 -1.11 -2.45 1.82
C HIS A 82 -2.60 -2.71 1.55
N GLN A 83 -3.34 -3.12 2.58
CA GLN A 83 -4.76 -3.48 2.50
C GLN A 83 -5.69 -2.47 3.24
N PRO A 84 -5.91 -1.24 2.73
CA PRO A 84 -6.79 -0.27 3.40
C PRO A 84 -8.29 -0.57 3.18
N SER A 85 -8.62 -1.22 2.07
CA SER A 85 -9.98 -1.62 1.70
C SER A 85 -9.93 -2.67 0.61
N ILE A 86 -10.72 -3.74 0.74
CA ILE A 86 -10.82 -4.77 -0.31
C ILE A 86 -11.30 -4.19 -1.65
N ARG A 87 -12.17 -3.16 -1.61
CA ARG A 87 -12.67 -2.49 -2.83
C ARG A 87 -11.57 -1.74 -3.57
N ILE A 88 -10.58 -1.20 -2.84
CA ILE A 88 -9.40 -0.55 -3.43
C ILE A 88 -8.52 -1.60 -4.10
N LEU A 89 -8.27 -2.73 -3.43
CA LEU A 89 -7.44 -3.80 -3.97
C LEU A 89 -8.03 -4.40 -5.26
N ILE A 90 -9.33 -4.67 -5.27
CA ILE A 90 -10.04 -5.18 -6.46
C ILE A 90 -9.90 -4.19 -7.63
N GLU A 91 -10.08 -2.89 -7.37
CA GLU A 91 -9.97 -1.87 -8.42
C GLU A 91 -8.54 -1.71 -8.94
N ILE A 92 -7.53 -1.78 -8.06
CA ILE A 92 -6.11 -1.74 -8.46
C ILE A 92 -5.80 -2.94 -9.35
N ALA A 93 -6.14 -4.16 -8.91
CA ALA A 93 -5.89 -5.39 -9.65
C ALA A 93 -6.57 -5.35 -11.03
N ARG A 94 -7.84 -4.90 -11.08
CA ARG A 94 -8.59 -4.71 -12.32
C ARG A 94 -7.90 -3.74 -13.29
N LYS A 95 -7.39 -2.60 -12.79
CA LYS A 95 -6.75 -1.57 -13.65
C LYS A 95 -5.44 -2.04 -14.28
N ILE A 96 -4.68 -2.90 -13.59
CA ILE A 96 -3.44 -3.46 -14.12
C ILE A 96 -3.65 -4.82 -14.82
N ASN A 97 -4.88 -5.33 -14.87
CA ASN A 97 -5.21 -6.69 -15.36
C ASN A 97 -4.49 -7.82 -14.60
N LEU A 98 -4.25 -7.65 -13.30
CA LEU A 98 -3.72 -8.71 -12.44
C LEU A 98 -4.88 -9.58 -11.94
N PRO A 99 -4.85 -10.91 -12.16
CA PRO A 99 -5.83 -11.81 -11.57
C PRO A 99 -5.85 -11.68 -10.05
N PHE A 100 -7.03 -11.54 -9.45
CA PHE A 100 -7.14 -11.19 -8.03
C PHE A 100 -6.61 -12.30 -7.12
N GLU A 101 -6.57 -13.55 -7.58
CA GLU A 101 -5.94 -14.68 -6.88
C GLU A 101 -4.44 -14.49 -6.63
N LYS A 102 -3.75 -13.65 -7.42
CA LYS A 102 -2.34 -13.29 -7.17
C LYS A 102 -2.20 -12.20 -6.11
N VAL A 103 -3.30 -11.54 -5.71
CA VAL A 103 -3.29 -10.50 -4.66
C VAL A 103 -3.46 -11.16 -3.30
N LYS A 104 -2.43 -11.07 -2.46
CA LYS A 104 -2.45 -11.66 -1.12
C LYS A 104 -3.22 -10.77 -0.16
N THR A 105 -4.19 -11.37 0.54
CA THR A 105 -5.02 -10.66 1.52
C THR A 105 -5.21 -11.48 2.78
N ASN A 106 -5.26 -10.79 3.92
CA ASN A 106 -5.62 -11.34 5.24
C ASN A 106 -6.55 -10.36 6.00
N MET A 107 -7.25 -9.49 5.25
CA MET A 107 -8.16 -8.48 5.80
C MET A 107 -9.32 -9.07 6.61
N ASP A 108 -9.73 -10.30 6.29
CA ASP A 108 -10.73 -11.07 7.01
C ASP A 108 -10.34 -11.34 8.47
N ARG A 109 -9.03 -11.36 8.76
CA ARG A 109 -8.48 -11.57 10.11
C ARG A 109 -7.93 -10.30 10.76
N TYR A 110 -7.29 -9.41 10.00
CA TYR A 110 -6.55 -8.27 10.57
C TYR A 110 -7.05 -6.88 10.15
N ALA A 111 -8.00 -6.79 9.22
CA ALA A 111 -8.42 -5.51 8.63
C ALA A 111 -7.22 -4.66 8.14
N ASN A 112 -7.18 -3.38 8.50
CA ASN A 112 -6.10 -2.45 8.13
C ASN A 112 -5.14 -2.24 9.31
N THR A 113 -3.90 -2.72 9.17
CA THR A 113 -2.83 -2.57 10.17
C THR A 113 -1.79 -1.51 9.80
N SER A 114 -2.11 -0.62 8.86
CA SER A 114 -1.22 0.45 8.38
C SER A 114 0.15 -0.11 7.96
N GLY A 115 1.25 0.42 8.49
CA GLY A 115 2.60 -0.05 8.21
C GLY A 115 2.87 -1.52 8.55
N GLY A 116 2.04 -2.15 9.39
CA GLY A 116 2.14 -3.58 9.70
C GLY A 116 1.64 -4.50 8.58
N THR A 117 0.85 -4.01 7.63
CA THR A 117 0.12 -4.88 6.69
C THR A 117 1.04 -5.69 5.79
N VAL A 118 2.02 -5.04 5.15
CA VAL A 118 2.92 -5.70 4.19
C VAL A 118 3.83 -6.73 4.88
N PRO A 119 4.50 -6.43 6.01
CA PRO A 119 5.29 -7.43 6.73
C PRO A 119 4.47 -8.63 7.22
N ILE A 120 3.24 -8.42 7.71
CA ILE A 120 2.38 -9.50 8.20
C ILE A 120 2.01 -10.44 7.05
N ILE A 121 1.50 -9.93 5.92
CA ILE A 121 1.09 -10.79 4.81
C ILE A 121 2.30 -11.50 4.16
N LEU A 122 3.49 -10.88 4.16
CA LEU A 122 4.72 -11.51 3.71
C LEU A 122 5.08 -12.72 4.59
N ASP A 123 5.11 -12.54 5.91
CA ASP A 123 5.44 -13.60 6.88
C ASP A 123 4.43 -14.76 6.78
N GLU A 124 3.14 -14.47 6.73
CA GLU A 124 2.11 -15.50 6.63
C GLU A 124 2.20 -16.28 5.31
N THR A 125 2.36 -15.59 4.19
CA THR A 125 2.48 -16.23 2.87
C THR A 125 3.74 -17.12 2.81
N HIS A 126 4.85 -16.64 3.40
CA HIS A 126 6.06 -17.43 3.51
C HIS A 126 5.86 -18.69 4.36
N LYS A 127 5.26 -18.58 5.55
CA LYS A 127 4.99 -19.72 6.45
C LYS A 127 4.04 -20.74 5.83
N ASN A 128 3.16 -20.31 4.94
CA ASN A 128 2.27 -21.19 4.18
C ASN A 128 2.97 -21.91 3.02
N ASN A 129 4.27 -21.70 2.80
CA ASN A 129 5.07 -22.29 1.70
C ASN A 129 4.49 -22.01 0.30
N GLU A 130 3.89 -20.84 0.12
CA GLU A 130 3.28 -20.49 -1.16
C GLU A 130 4.30 -19.97 -2.18
N PHE A 131 5.40 -19.38 -1.71
CA PHE A 131 6.48 -18.89 -2.57
C PHE A 131 7.39 -20.01 -3.05
N LYS A 132 7.81 -19.91 -4.31
CA LYS A 132 8.82 -20.74 -4.94
C LYS A 132 10.04 -19.89 -5.29
N LYS A 133 11.19 -20.55 -5.39
CA LYS A 133 12.42 -19.91 -5.84
C LYS A 133 12.23 -19.40 -7.27
N GLY A 134 12.55 -18.12 -7.47
CA GLY A 134 12.41 -17.41 -8.73
C GLY A 134 11.15 -16.56 -8.82
N ASP A 135 10.20 -16.70 -7.88
CA ASP A 135 8.95 -15.93 -7.92
C ASP A 135 9.23 -14.42 -7.86
N ILE A 136 8.48 -13.67 -8.64
CA ILE A 136 8.51 -12.20 -8.62
C ILE A 136 7.40 -11.70 -7.69
N LEU A 137 7.81 -11.14 -6.57
CA LEU A 137 6.95 -10.52 -5.59
C LEU A 137 6.85 -9.02 -5.88
N LEU A 138 5.62 -8.53 -6.02
CA LEU A 138 5.29 -7.11 -6.16
C LEU A 138 4.74 -6.57 -4.84
N PHE A 139 5.47 -5.66 -4.22
CA PHE A 139 4.97 -4.89 -3.09
C PHE A 139 4.34 -3.58 -3.57
N ALA A 140 3.23 -3.18 -2.98
CA ALA A 140 2.56 -1.92 -3.30
C ALA A 140 1.91 -1.30 -2.06
N ALA A 141 2.16 -0.03 -1.80
CA ALA A 141 1.59 0.68 -0.66
C ALA A 141 1.22 2.13 -1.01
N VAL A 142 0.20 2.64 -0.32
CA VAL A 142 -0.20 4.05 -0.33
C VAL A 142 -0.64 4.43 1.08
N GLY A 143 -0.29 5.63 1.53
CA GLY A 143 -0.59 6.10 2.88
C GLY A 143 -0.61 7.62 2.99
N ALA A 144 -0.82 8.09 4.22
CA ALA A 144 -0.86 9.51 4.56
C ALA A 144 0.36 10.26 4.00
N GLY A 145 0.15 11.50 3.55
CA GLY A 145 1.20 12.33 2.96
C GLY A 145 0.68 13.21 1.84
N TRP A 146 0.14 12.68 0.73
CA TRP A 146 0.12 11.27 0.32
C TRP A 146 1.52 10.75 0.01
N THR A 147 1.77 9.49 0.35
CA THR A 147 2.96 8.76 -0.05
C THR A 147 2.53 7.45 -0.69
N TRP A 148 3.24 7.00 -1.73
CA TRP A 148 3.02 5.69 -2.30
C TRP A 148 4.33 5.10 -2.80
N GLY A 149 4.38 3.78 -2.87
CA GLY A 149 5.57 3.07 -3.25
C GLY A 149 5.29 1.66 -3.75
N THR A 150 6.14 1.19 -4.65
CA THR A 150 6.20 -0.19 -5.12
C THR A 150 7.62 -0.71 -5.03
N ALA A 151 7.76 -2.02 -4.84
CA ALA A 151 9.04 -2.69 -4.88
C ALA A 151 8.89 -4.04 -5.58
N LEU A 152 9.91 -4.43 -6.33
CA LEU A 152 10.02 -5.76 -6.91
C LEU A 152 11.06 -6.57 -6.14
N TYR A 153 10.76 -7.82 -5.84
CA TYR A 153 11.67 -8.73 -5.16
C TYR A 153 11.62 -10.10 -5.82
N LYS A 154 12.80 -10.67 -6.05
CA LYS A 154 12.94 -12.05 -6.51
C LYS A 154 13.13 -12.96 -5.30
N TRP A 155 12.22 -13.92 -5.12
CA TRP A 155 12.24 -14.90 -4.03
C TRP A 155 13.22 -16.04 -4.25
#